data_AF-D5QBZ7-F1
#
_entry.id   AF-D5QBZ7-F1
#
_cell.length_a   1.000
_cell.length_b   1.000
_cell.length_c   1.000
_cell.angle_alpha   90.00
_cell.angle_beta   90.00
_cell.angle_gamma   90.00
#
_symmetry.space_group_name_H-M   'P 1'
#
loop_
_entity.id
_entity.type
_entity.pdbx_description
1 polymer ?
#
loop_
_entity_poly.entity_id
_entity_poly.type
_entity_poly.pdbx_seq_one_letter_code
_entity_poly.pdbx_strand_id
1 'polypeptide(L)' 'MDRLNDTRFRTVGDELRERMRMLQMTSPIPYRKQNDGEYQIPTMELKPGLETPGAVRFALYAAEPKLR' A
#
# COMPACT_ATOMS: atom_id res chain seq x y z
N MET A 1 15.49 -23.11 -6.31
CA MET A 1 14.85 -22.04 -7.09
C MET A 1 13.68 -22.65 -7.82
N ASP A 2 12.46 -22.29 -7.45
CA ASP A 2 11.26 -22.79 -8.13
C ASP A 2 11.17 -22.11 -9.50
N ARG A 3 11.25 -22.87 -10.59
CA ARG A 3 11.27 -22.34 -11.96
C ARG A 3 9.86 -22.35 -12.50
N LEU A 4 9.40 -21.20 -13.00
CA LEU A 4 8.10 -21.13 -13.68
C LEU A 4 8.12 -21.99 -14.94
N ASN A 5 7.08 -22.79 -15.13
CA ASN A 5 6.80 -23.42 -16.41
C ASN A 5 6.23 -22.40 -17.40
N ASP A 6 6.21 -22.75 -18.69
CA ASP A 6 5.84 -21.84 -19.76
C ASP A 6 4.43 -21.25 -19.60
N THR A 7 3.47 -22.07 -19.14
CA THR A 7 2.11 -21.61 -18.88
C THR A 7 2.08 -20.53 -17.79
N ARG A 8 2.71 -20.79 -16.64
CA ARG A 8 2.76 -19.80 -15.54
C ARG A 8 3.54 -18.55 -15.92
N PHE A 9 4.62 -18.69 -16.68
CA PHE A 9 5.39 -17.54 -17.16
C PHE A 9 4.54 -16.62 -18.04
N ARG A 10 3.76 -17.19 -18.97
CA ARG A 10 2.85 -16.42 -19.83
C ARG A 10 1.77 -15.71 -19.00
N THR A 11 1.15 -16.40 -18.05
CA THR A 11 0.14 -15.80 -17.15
C THR A 11 0.70 -14.60 -16.39
N VAL A 12 1.84 -14.75 -15.72
CA VAL A 12 2.47 -13.65 -14.95
C VAL A 12 2.91 -12.51 -15.88
N GLY A 13 3.37 -12.83 -17.09
CA GLY A 13 3.72 -11.81 -18.09
C GLY A 13 2.52 -10.98 -18.55
N ASP A 14 1.36 -11.61 -18.71
CA ASP A 14 0.12 -10.93 -19.08
C ASP A 14 -0.41 -10.06 -17.92
N GLU A 15 -0.38 -10.56 -16.69
CA GLU A 15 -0.72 -9.79 -15.48
C GLU A 15 0.18 -8.56 -15.30
N LEU A 16 1.49 -8.73 -15.49
CA LEU A 16 2.45 -7.63 -15.43
C LEU A 16 2.16 -6.59 -16.50
N ARG A 17 1.89 -7.02 -17.74
CA ARG A 17 1.57 -6.10 -18.86
C ARG A 17 0.35 -5.26 -18.54
N GLU A 18 -0.70 -5.88 -17.99
CA GLU A 18 -1.92 -5.16 -17.63
C GLU A 18 -1.67 -4.16 -16.50
N ARG A 19 -0.94 -4.56 -15.46
CA ARG A 19 -0.53 -3.64 -14.37
C ARG A 19 0.25 -2.43 -14.90
N MET A 20 1.16 -2.64 -15.85
CA MET A 20 1.95 -1.55 -16.43
C MET A 20 1.11 -0.58 -17.25
N ARG A 21 0.10 -1.06 -17.98
CA ARG A 21 -0.85 -0.22 -18.71
C ARG A 21 -1.69 0.65 -17.78
N MET A 22 -2.03 0.12 -16.61
CA MET A 22 -2.85 0.81 -15.60
C MET A 22 -2.04 1.66 -14.61
N LEU A 23 -0.71 1.75 -14.76
CA LEU A 23 0.18 2.35 -13.77
C LEU A 23 -0.18 3.80 -13.40
N GLN A 24 -0.63 4.60 -14.38
CA GLN A 24 -1.01 6.01 -14.14
C GLN A 24 -2.38 6.17 -13.49
N MET A 25 -3.27 5.17 -13.63
CA MET A 25 -4.65 5.23 -13.16
C MET A 25 -4.86 4.48 -11.84
N THR A 26 -3.98 3.52 -11.55
CA THR A 26 -4.03 2.74 -10.32
C THR A 26 -3.80 3.65 -9.14
N SER A 27 -4.75 3.68 -8.20
CA SER A 27 -4.62 4.48 -6.99
C SER A 27 -3.40 4.02 -6.18
N PRO A 28 -2.54 4.93 -5.69
CA PRO A 28 -1.44 4.58 -4.81
C PRO A 28 -1.93 3.88 -3.54
N ILE A 29 -1.04 3.11 -2.91
CA ILE A 29 -1.28 2.63 -1.55
C ILE A 29 -1.37 3.86 -0.63
N PRO A 30 -2.44 4.02 0.15
CA PRO A 30 -2.69 5.24 0.93
C PRO A 30 -1.86 5.24 2.22
N TYR A 31 -0.54 5.25 2.13
CA TYR A 31 0.29 5.37 3.32
C TYR A 31 0.09 6.71 4.01
N ARG A 32 0.03 6.69 5.35
CA ARG A 32 -0.02 7.88 6.19
C ARG A 32 1.24 8.71 5.98
N LYS A 33 1.08 10.02 5.85
CA LYS A 33 2.20 10.93 5.66
C LYS A 33 2.87 11.22 7.00
N GLN A 34 4.19 11.05 7.06
CA GLN A 34 4.96 11.28 8.28
C GLN A 34 4.91 12.74 8.75
N ASN A 35 5.12 13.68 7.82
CA ASN A 35 5.31 15.10 8.13
C ASN A 35 4.07 15.97 7.85
N ASP A 36 2.87 15.36 7.81
CA ASP A 36 1.59 16.05 7.55
C ASP A 36 0.70 16.12 8.80
N GLY A 37 1.31 15.96 9.99
CA GLY A 37 0.65 16.18 11.28
C GLY A 37 0.00 14.96 11.94
N GLU A 38 0.03 13.77 11.32
CA GLU A 38 -0.51 12.55 11.95
C GLU A 38 0.44 11.91 12.97
N TYR A 39 1.73 12.24 12.90
CA TYR A 39 2.74 11.72 13.80
C TYR A 39 3.21 12.77 14.80
N GLN A 40 3.64 12.32 15.97
CA GLN A 40 4.38 13.12 16.93
C GLN A 40 5.82 13.28 16.44
N ILE A 41 6.36 14.50 16.47
CA ILE A 41 7.76 14.79 16.12
C ILE A 41 8.46 15.17 17.43
N PRO A 42 9.63 14.57 17.76
CA PRO A 42 10.50 13.78 16.89
C PRO A 42 10.33 12.25 16.99
N THR A 43 9.44 11.74 17.86
CA THR A 43 9.33 10.30 18.16
C THR A 43 8.82 9.45 17.00
N MET A 44 8.14 10.08 16.02
CA MET A 44 7.50 9.43 14.88
C MET A 44 6.46 8.39 15.28
N GLU A 45 5.82 8.57 16.44
CA GLU A 45 4.69 7.77 16.89
C GLU A 45 3.39 8.33 16.30
N LEU A 46 2.50 7.45 15.84
CA LEU A 46 1.17 7.85 15.38
C LEU A 46 0.43 8.49 16.56
N LYS A 47 -0.25 9.61 16.32
CA LYS A 47 -1.03 10.26 17.38
C LYS A 47 -2.21 9.37 17.81
N PRO A 48 -2.51 9.30 19.12
CA PRO A 48 -3.66 8.56 19.62
C PRO A 48 -4.96 9.02 18.98
N GLY A 49 -5.84 8.07 18.67
CA GLY A 49 -7.15 8.32 18.05
C GLY A 49 -7.12 8.39 16.52
N LEU A 50 -5.94 8.25 15.89
CA LEU A 50 -5.82 8.14 14.43
C LEU A 50 -5.73 6.70 13.95
N GLU A 51 -5.64 5.72 14.86
CA GLU A 51 -5.58 4.31 14.53
C GLU A 51 -6.88 3.84 13.86
N THR A 52 -6.76 3.05 12.80
CA THR A 52 -7.90 2.34 12.25
C THR A 52 -8.31 1.22 13.21
N PRO A 53 -9.60 1.01 13.51
CA PRO A 53 -10.05 -0.03 14.42
C PRO A 53 -9.50 -1.42 14.05
N GLY A 54 -8.85 -2.09 15.01
CA GLY A 54 -8.24 -3.41 14.80
C GLY A 54 -6.94 -3.41 13.98
N ALA A 55 -6.45 -2.25 13.52
CA ALA A 55 -5.17 -2.18 12.83
C ALA A 55 -4.00 -2.40 13.80
N VAL A 56 -3.11 -3.31 13.41
CA VAL A 56 -1.88 -3.63 14.15
C VAL A 56 -0.69 -3.70 13.20
N ARG A 57 0.51 -3.46 13.72
CA ARG A 57 1.77 -3.49 12.94
C ARG A 57 1.64 -2.60 11.70
N PHE A 58 1.97 -3.11 10.51
CA PHE A 58 1.98 -2.33 9.28
C PHE A 58 0.62 -1.76 8.86
N ALA A 59 -0.49 -2.35 9.31
CA ALA A 59 -1.82 -1.84 9.01
C ALA A 59 -2.05 -0.45 9.60
N LEU A 60 -1.34 -0.07 10.67
CA LEU A 60 -1.42 1.27 11.26
C LEU A 60 -0.97 2.38 10.30
N TYR A 61 -0.10 2.05 9.35
CA TYR A 61 0.51 3.03 8.44
C TYR A 61 -0.30 3.23 7.15
N ALA A 62 -1.39 2.51 6.96
CA ALA A 62 -2.35 2.79 5.91
C ALA A 62 -3.43 3.74 6.46
N ALA A 63 -3.67 4.84 5.77
CA ALA A 63 -4.83 5.68 6.03
C ALA A 63 -6.08 4.98 5.50
N GLU A 64 -7.23 5.19 6.16
CA GLU A 64 -8.50 4.83 5.55
C GLU A 64 -8.65 5.57 4.23
N PRO A 65 -9.13 4.91 3.16
CA PRO A 65 -9.42 5.58 1.91
C PRO A 65 -10.44 6.67 2.18
N LYS A 66 -10.02 7.93 2.04
CA LYS A 66 -10.94 9.07 2.10
C LYS A 66 -11.94 8.90 0.96
N LEU A 67 -13.21 8.69 1.29
CA LEU A 67 -14.29 8.66 0.30
C LEU A 67 -14.25 10.01 -0.44
N ARG A 68 -13.98 9.97 -1.74
CA ARG A 68 -13.97 11.16 -2.60
C ARG A 68 -15.39 11.54 -2.99
#